data_AF-A0A8T4GBM9-F1
#
_entry.id   AF-A0A8T4GBM9-F1
#
_cell.length_a   1.000
_cell.length_b   1.000
_cell.length_c   1.000
_cell.angle_alpha   90.00
_cell.angle_beta   90.00
_cell.angle_gamma   90.00
#
_symmetry.space_group_name_H-M   'P 1'
#
loop_
_entity.id
_entity.type
_entity.pdbx_description
1 polymer ?
#
loop_
_entity_poly.entity_id
_entity_poly.type
_entity_poly.pdbx_seq_one_letter_code
_entity_poly.pdbx_strand_id
1 'polypeptide(L)' 'METTGQSERYHVVCRRCTAERVFDTVDAANDYADRHAGETAHPIVVERVD' A
#
# COMPACT_ATOMS: atom_id res chain seq x y z
N MET A 1 6.54 14.33 25.68
CA MET A 1 5.54 13.30 25.31
C MET A 1 5.57 13.24 23.80
N GLU A 2 6.52 12.48 23.26
CA GLU A 2 6.54 12.21 21.82
C GLU A 2 5.44 11.18 21.61
N THR A 3 4.29 11.64 21.13
CA THR A 3 3.24 10.76 20.62
C THR A 3 3.79 10.13 19.35
N THR A 4 4.68 9.15 19.50
CA THR A 4 5.01 8.20 18.44
C THR A 4 3.81 7.27 18.32
N GLY A 5 2.68 7.82 17.86
CA GLY A 5 1.70 7.01 17.17
C GLY A 5 2.43 6.54 15.93
N GLN A 6 3.05 5.36 16.01
CA GLN A 6 3.54 4.61 14.87
C GLN A 6 2.37 4.56 13.90
N SER A 7 2.36 5.49 12.96
CA SER A 7 1.28 5.61 12.00
C SER A 7 1.55 4.43 11.09
N GLU A 8 0.82 3.33 11.30
CA GLU A 8 0.99 2.10 10.55
C GLU A 8 0.78 2.43 9.07
N ARG A 9 1.89 2.71 8.39
CA ARG A 9 1.88 3.10 6.99
C ARG A 9 2.10 1.85 6.17
N TYR A 10 1.38 1.75 5.08
CA TYR A 10 1.37 0.61 4.19
C TYR A 10 1.79 1.13 2.82
N HIS A 11 2.94 0.68 2.35
CA HIS A 11 3.47 0.99 1.04
C HIS A 11 3.00 -0.07 0.04
N VAL A 12 2.25 0.37 -0.96
CA VAL A 12 1.76 -0.46 -2.06
C VAL A 12 2.57 -0.16 -3.31
N VAL A 13 3.22 -1.17 -3.87
CA VAL A 13 4.06 -1.06 -5.06
C VAL A 13 3.65 -2.09 -6.09
N CYS A 14 3.37 -1.63 -7.30
CA CYS A 14 3.21 -2.50 -8.46
C CYS A 14 4.59 -2.81 -9.05
N ARG A 15 4.99 -4.08 -9.17
CA ARG A 15 6.32 -4.43 -9.75
C ARG A 15 6.36 -4.32 -11.28
N ARG A 16 5.20 -4.14 -11.91
CA ARG A 16 5.03 -4.12 -13.38
C ARG A 16 4.88 -2.70 -13.91
N CYS A 17 4.51 -1.76 -13.07
CA CYS A 17 4.28 -0.35 -13.40
C CYS A 17 4.98 0.55 -12.40
N THR A 18 5.14 1.82 -12.73
CA THR A 18 5.62 2.86 -11.80
C THR A 18 4.54 3.31 -10.80
N ALA A 19 3.60 2.42 -10.47
CA ALA A 19 2.51 2.72 -9.55
C ALA A 19 2.95 2.37 -8.12
N GLU A 20 3.22 3.40 -7.33
CA GLU A 20 3.58 3.32 -5.93
C GLU A 20 2.77 4.31 -5.11
N ARG A 21 2.22 3.87 -3.97
CA ARG A 21 1.43 4.70 -3.05
C ARG A 21 1.57 4.25 -1.61
N VAL A 22 1.51 5.20 -0.70
CA VAL A 22 1.51 4.96 0.75
C VAL A 22 0.12 5.26 1.31
N PHE A 23 -0.35 4.41 2.21
CA PHE A 23 -1.63 4.53 2.90
C PHE A 23 -1.43 4.39 4.41
N ASP A 24 -2.18 5.12 5.21
CA ASP A 24 -2.11 5.02 6.68
C ASP A 24 -2.98 3.89 7.26
N THR A 25 -3.61 3.07 6.41
CA THR A 25 -4.43 1.93 6.82
C THR A 25 -4.26 0.73 5.88
N VAL A 26 -4.34 -0.47 6.45
CA VAL A 26 -4.25 -1.74 5.70
C VAL A 26 -5.42 -1.97 4.76
N ASP A 27 -6.63 -1.53 5.14
CA ASP A 27 -7.82 -1.61 4.30
C ASP A 27 -7.67 -0.77 3.02
N ALA A 28 -7.22 0.48 3.15
CA ALA A 28 -7.02 1.33 1.97
C ALA A 28 -5.89 0.80 1.05
N ALA A 29 -4.84 0.24 1.64
CA ALA A 29 -3.76 -0.39 0.88
C ALA A 29 -4.24 -1.62 0.11
N ASN A 30 -5.02 -2.50 0.75
CA ASN A 30 -5.57 -3.69 0.11
C ASN A 30 -6.62 -3.35 -0.95
N ASP A 31 -7.51 -2.38 -0.71
CA ASP A 31 -8.50 -1.92 -1.70
C ASP A 31 -7.82 -1.41 -2.97
N TYR A 32 -6.79 -0.58 -2.82
CA TYR A 32 -6.01 -0.11 -3.97
C TYR A 32 -5.28 -1.24 -4.68
N ALA A 33 -4.71 -2.19 -3.94
CA ALA A 33 -4.04 -3.34 -4.52
C ALA A 33 -5.03 -4.23 -5.29
N ASP A 34 -6.16 -4.63 -4.70
CA ASP A 34 -7.16 -5.47 -5.36
C ASP A 34 -7.70 -4.80 -6.62
N ARG A 35 -8.07 -3.52 -6.52
CA ARG A 35 -8.54 -2.76 -7.67
C ARG A 35 -7.50 -2.68 -8.78
N HIS A 36 -6.25 -2.31 -8.45
CA HIS A 36 -5.21 -2.20 -9.47
C HIS A 36 -4.84 -3.56 -10.06
N ALA A 37 -4.83 -4.63 -9.25
CA ALA A 37 -4.59 -6.00 -9.72
C ALA A 37 -5.72 -6.48 -10.63
N GLY A 38 -6.98 -6.14 -10.32
CA GLY A 38 -8.14 -6.44 -11.15
C GLY A 38 -8.14 -5.68 -12.47
N GLU A 39 -7.75 -4.41 -12.47
CA GLU A 39 -7.70 -3.58 -13.68
C GLU A 39 -6.51 -3.94 -14.59
N THR A 40 -5.37 -4.35 -14.01
CA THR A 40 -4.11 -4.47 -14.77
C THR A 40 -3.50 -5.86 -14.81
N ALA A 41 -4.02 -6.80 -14.02
CA ALA A 41 -3.45 -8.13 -13.81
C ALA A 41 -1.97 -8.09 -13.39
N HIS A 42 -1.55 -7.05 -12.67
CA HIS A 42 -0.17 -6.88 -12.24
C HIS A 42 0.11 -7.44 -10.85
N PRO A 43 1.35 -7.93 -10.62
CA PRO A 43 1.80 -8.30 -9.28
C PRO A 43 2.03 -7.03 -8.44
N ILE A 44 1.20 -6.88 -7.40
CA ILE A 44 1.29 -5.79 -6.43
C ILE A 44 1.81 -6.34 -5.10
N VAL A 45 2.70 -5.58 -4.48
CA VAL A 45 3.28 -5.87 -3.17
C VAL A 45 2.75 -4.83 -2.20
N VAL A 46 2.21 -5.28 -1.07
CA VAL A 46 1.82 -4.43 0.05
C VAL A 46 2.77 -4.71 1.20
N GLU A 47 3.53 -3.69 1.61
CA GLU A 47 4.50 -3.78 2.69
C GLU A 47 4.13 -2.79 3.80
N ARG A 48 4.18 -3.23 5.05
CA ARG A 48 4.00 -2.31 6.19
C ARG A 48 5.34 -1.64 6.49
N VAL A 49 5.32 -0.31 6.53
CA VAL A 49 6.46 0.54 6.86
C VAL A 49 6.20 1.23 8.20
N ASP A 50 7.15 1.09 9.13
CA ASP A 50 7.19 1.72 10.47
C ASP A 50 7.85 3.10 10.41
#